data_AF-A0A7J6I3Z6-F1
#
_entry.id   AF-A0A7J6I3Z6-F1
#
_cell.length_a   1.000
_cell.length_b   1.000
_cell.length_c   1.000
_cell.angle_alpha   90.00
_cell.angle_beta   90.00
_cell.angle_gamma   90.00
#
_symmetry.space_group_name_H-M   'P 1'
#
loop_
_entity.id
_entity.type
_entity.pdbx_description
1 polymer ?
#
loop_
_entity_poly.entity_id
_entity_poly.type
_entity_poly.pdbx_seq_one_letter_code
_entity_poly.pdbx_strand_id
1 'polypeptide(L)'
;METVSPLSPSNVLIIYDATKDRSECELQRTVHNVRVRGDILRPGNTLVVLGILHTLHHPMGYHTKAYSDHFATSDKATEKEVSKKVDAYVRMLMHSAEICEIEGISVEVKIIAGFPIRHVIMQEVRAYNAAWVFLDRHLRLDMRRDASQIPCKVAFIQDGLSIQIVKIEAYKSDEDITEHKNFISLSKPVPVSSSTHIHSSDSSNLGTSSSDKLTQQNQEVMHFKQDTNYLINYRATHSRYERVLFGHKCSEAPLLCTICGARTDTYYIKDAMLFNYSEIQLATNDFAKENLLGEGGYGHVYKGKLKDGQLIAAKVRKEESNQGFTEFHSEVYVLSFARHKNIVMLLGYCSKEKFNILVYEYICNKSLDWHLFDETASPLEWHQRFAIAIGIAKGLRFLHEECRGGPIIHRDMRPSNILLTHDFIPMLGDFGLAKWKTGDDYSWQTRILGTLGYLAPEYAENGMVSVRTDVYAYGIVLLQLISGHKVVFDVDGEEKTQSLRQWAQPIIYKLALHELIDPRIGDSYDTNELYRMAKVASSCVVRLLEGENEHFHRFGDQFIPPYTK
;
A
#
# COMPACT_ATOMS: atom_id res chain seq x y z
N MET A 1 -52.06 -10.70 34.24
CA MET A 1 -51.88 -9.68 33.18
C MET A 1 -50.83 -8.71 33.67
N GLU A 2 -49.56 -9.04 33.46
CA GLU A 2 -48.47 -8.09 33.64
C GLU A 2 -48.34 -7.30 32.35
N THR A 3 -48.66 -6.01 32.43
CA THR A 3 -48.53 -5.04 31.35
C THR A 3 -47.04 -4.87 31.05
N VAL A 4 -46.58 -5.51 29.97
CA VAL A 4 -45.25 -5.26 29.39
C VAL A 4 -45.18 -3.79 29.01
N SER A 5 -44.36 -3.04 29.73
CA SER A 5 -44.01 -1.65 29.41
C SER A 5 -43.45 -1.60 27.98
N PRO A 6 -43.81 -0.62 27.14
CA PRO A 6 -43.22 -0.52 25.80
C PRO A 6 -41.71 -0.32 25.95
N LEU A 7 -40.91 -1.28 25.46
CA LEU A 7 -39.46 -1.16 25.39
C LEU A 7 -39.12 0.13 24.65
N SER A 8 -38.35 1.01 25.29
CA SER A 8 -37.83 2.24 24.68
C SER A 8 -37.13 1.92 23.36
N PRO A 9 -37.31 2.73 22.30
CA PRO A 9 -36.68 2.52 21.00
C PRO A 9 -35.17 2.39 21.21
N SER A 10 -34.59 1.28 20.73
CA SER A 10 -33.17 1.00 20.83
C SER A 10 -32.50 1.37 19.51
N ASN A 11 -31.50 2.25 19.58
CA ASN A 11 -30.74 2.67 18.41
C ASN A 11 -29.61 1.67 18.14
N VAL A 12 -29.49 1.21 16.90
CA VAL A 12 -28.42 0.33 16.44
C VAL A 12 -27.56 1.11 15.46
N LEU A 13 -26.27 1.23 15.76
CA LEU A 13 -25.33 1.99 14.93
C LEU A 13 -24.47 1.03 14.12
N ILE A 14 -24.45 1.20 12.80
CA ILE A 14 -23.42 0.62 11.94
C ILE A 14 -22.49 1.74 11.51
N ILE A 15 -21.24 1.68 11.97
CA ILE A 15 -20.26 2.74 11.80
C ILE A 15 -19.27 2.34 10.70
N TYR A 16 -19.18 3.18 9.67
CA TYR A 16 -18.31 3.02 8.52
C TYR A 16 -17.27 4.13 8.42
N ASP A 17 -16.14 3.82 7.81
CA ASP A 17 -15.19 4.81 7.33
C ASP A 17 -15.67 5.39 5.99
N ALA A 18 -16.23 6.61 6.03
CA ALA A 18 -16.78 7.27 4.84
C ALA A 18 -15.69 7.86 3.92
N THR A 19 -14.42 7.84 4.34
CA THR A 19 -13.28 8.21 3.49
C THR A 19 -12.96 7.15 2.45
N LYS A 20 -13.38 5.91 2.68
CA LYS A 20 -13.22 4.80 1.73
C LYS A 20 -14.45 4.69 0.84
N ASP A 21 -14.24 4.38 -0.42
CA ASP A 21 -15.35 4.10 -1.33
C ASP A 21 -15.95 2.73 -1.01
N ARG A 22 -17.27 2.70 -0.97
CA ARG A 22 -18.07 1.52 -0.66
C ARG A 22 -19.00 1.24 -1.80
N SER A 23 -19.11 -0.03 -2.18
CA SER A 23 -20.09 -0.45 -3.17
C SER A 23 -21.47 -0.59 -2.51
N GLU A 24 -22.51 -0.38 -3.31
CA GLU A 24 -23.91 -0.53 -2.88
C GLU A 24 -24.16 -1.95 -2.32
N CYS A 25 -23.61 -2.96 -2.98
CA CYS A 25 -23.72 -4.36 -2.57
C CYS A 25 -23.14 -4.62 -1.17
N GLU A 26 -22.03 -3.98 -0.80
CA GLU A 26 -21.43 -4.14 0.53
C GLU A 26 -22.31 -3.57 1.65
N LEU A 27 -22.86 -2.36 1.45
CA LEU A 27 -23.76 -1.73 2.42
C LEU A 27 -25.04 -2.54 2.59
N GLN A 28 -25.68 -2.93 1.46
CA GLN A 28 -26.91 -3.72 1.48
C GLN A 28 -26.71 -5.08 2.16
N ARG A 29 -25.61 -5.78 1.85
CA ARG A 29 -25.31 -7.07 2.45
C ARG A 29 -25.00 -6.98 3.95
N THR A 30 -24.37 -5.90 4.39
CA THR A 30 -24.11 -5.68 5.82
C THR A 30 -25.41 -5.42 6.58
N VAL A 31 -26.28 -4.55 6.06
CA VAL A 31 -27.61 -4.31 6.65
C VAL A 31 -28.43 -5.61 6.67
N HIS A 32 -28.42 -6.37 5.58
CA HIS A 32 -29.07 -7.68 5.52
C HIS A 32 -28.55 -8.66 6.58
N ASN A 33 -27.22 -8.76 6.75
CA ASN A 33 -26.62 -9.66 7.75
C ASN A 33 -26.95 -9.26 9.19
N VAL A 34 -27.06 -7.95 9.48
CA VAL A 34 -27.50 -7.46 10.80
C VAL A 34 -28.98 -7.77 11.02
N ARG A 35 -29.82 -7.59 9.99
CA ARG A 35 -31.27 -7.84 10.02
C ARG A 35 -31.61 -9.32 10.21
N VAL A 36 -31.04 -10.21 9.39
CA VAL A 36 -31.37 -11.66 9.38
C VAL A 36 -31.01 -12.37 10.69
N ARG A 37 -30.12 -11.80 11.50
CA ARG A 37 -29.74 -12.39 12.79
C ARG A 37 -30.91 -12.42 13.79
N GLY A 38 -31.89 -11.51 13.65
CA GLY A 38 -33.16 -11.49 14.40
C GLY A 38 -33.09 -11.18 15.90
N ASP A 39 -31.91 -11.26 16.52
CA ASP A 39 -31.65 -10.93 17.93
C ASP A 39 -31.20 -9.48 18.16
N ILE A 40 -30.82 -8.76 17.10
CA ILE A 40 -30.27 -7.40 17.13
C ILE A 40 -31.32 -6.33 16.87
N LEU A 41 -32.04 -6.42 15.75
CA LEU A 41 -33.04 -5.43 15.33
C LEU A 41 -34.45 -5.94 15.65
N ARG A 42 -35.25 -5.11 16.31
CA ARG A 42 -36.65 -5.37 16.64
C ARG A 42 -37.55 -4.30 16.01
N PRO A 43 -38.84 -4.60 15.75
CA PRO A 43 -39.80 -3.59 15.33
C PRO A 43 -39.81 -2.39 16.29
N GLY A 44 -39.74 -1.17 15.75
CA GLY A 44 -39.61 0.08 16.49
C GLY A 44 -38.16 0.50 16.80
N ASN A 45 -37.15 -0.21 16.31
CA ASN A 45 -35.75 0.21 16.39
C ASN A 45 -35.38 1.15 15.22
N THR A 46 -34.42 2.04 15.47
CA THR A 46 -33.79 2.86 14.43
C THR A 46 -32.41 2.29 14.13
N LEU A 47 -32.18 1.93 12.86
CA LEU A 47 -30.88 1.58 12.34
C LEU A 47 -30.19 2.82 11.79
N VAL A 48 -29.13 3.25 12.46
CA VAL A 48 -28.33 4.41 12.06
C VAL A 48 -27.07 3.93 11.34
N VAL A 49 -26.97 4.25 10.06
CA VAL A 49 -25.75 4.07 9.28
C VAL A 49 -24.90 5.33 9.41
N LEU A 50 -23.87 5.26 10.25
CA LEU A 50 -22.99 6.36 10.60
C LEU A 50 -21.69 6.28 9.78
N GLY A 51 -21.45 7.25 8.90
CA GLY A 51 -20.20 7.36 8.16
C GLY A 51 -19.28 8.44 8.73
N ILE A 52 -18.04 8.09 9.05
CA ILE A 52 -17.03 9.02 9.57
C ILE A 52 -16.08 9.43 8.43
N LEU A 53 -16.13 10.70 8.06
CA LEU A 53 -15.29 11.31 7.03
C LEU A 53 -14.09 12.00 7.71
N HIS A 54 -13.03 11.25 7.95
CA HIS A 54 -11.87 11.73 8.70
C HIS A 54 -10.80 12.44 7.83
N THR A 55 -10.90 12.33 6.49
CA THR A 55 -10.07 13.04 5.51
C THR A 55 -10.92 13.66 4.40
N LEU A 56 -10.58 14.88 3.98
CA LEU A 56 -11.24 15.65 2.92
C LEU A 56 -10.29 15.89 1.75
N HIS A 57 -10.83 15.90 0.53
CA HIS A 57 -10.07 16.27 -0.67
C HIS A 57 -10.00 17.80 -0.79
N HIS A 58 -8.78 18.33 -0.85
CA HIS A 58 -8.55 19.73 -1.18
C HIS A 58 -8.63 19.95 -2.69
N PRO A 59 -9.16 21.09 -3.19
CA PRO A 59 -9.21 21.41 -4.63
C PRO A 59 -7.86 21.40 -5.34
N MET A 60 -6.76 21.46 -4.58
CA MET A 60 -5.38 21.39 -5.10
C MET A 60 -4.77 19.97 -5.08
N GLY A 61 -5.59 18.93 -4.88
CA GLY A 61 -5.18 17.54 -5.09
C GLY A 61 -4.50 16.84 -3.90
N TYR A 62 -4.58 17.37 -2.69
CA TYR A 62 -4.09 16.72 -1.46
C TYR A 62 -5.21 16.45 -0.46
N HIS A 63 -5.01 15.49 0.45
CA HIS A 63 -5.98 15.16 1.50
C HIS A 63 -5.66 15.92 2.80
N THR A 64 -6.68 16.50 3.43
CA THR A 64 -6.57 17.18 4.74
C THR A 64 -7.39 16.43 5.78
N LYS A 65 -6.90 16.32 7.02
CA LYS A 65 -7.70 15.74 8.12
C LYS A 65 -8.87 16.66 8.44
N ALA A 66 -10.05 16.10 8.69
CA ALA A 66 -11.25 16.85 9.08
C ALA A 66 -11.11 17.36 10.54
N TYR A 67 -10.25 18.36 10.76
CA TYR A 67 -9.98 18.96 12.07
C TYR A 67 -10.72 20.30 12.16
N SER A 68 -11.49 20.52 13.23
CA SER A 68 -12.34 21.72 13.38
C SER A 68 -11.56 22.99 13.71
N ASP A 69 -10.33 22.90 14.25
CA ASP A 69 -9.82 24.05 15.00
C ASP A 69 -8.78 24.94 14.28
N HIS A 70 -8.04 24.53 13.25
CA HIS A 70 -6.84 25.32 12.85
C HIS A 70 -6.49 25.42 11.35
N PHE A 71 -7.34 25.00 10.40
CA PHE A 71 -7.07 25.26 8.98
C PHE A 71 -8.36 25.61 8.22
N ALA A 72 -8.32 26.77 7.55
CA ALA A 72 -9.40 27.33 6.75
C ALA A 72 -9.62 26.56 5.42
N THR A 73 -9.89 25.25 5.46
CA THR A 73 -10.77 24.68 4.45
C THR A 73 -12.14 25.29 4.70
N SER A 74 -12.65 26.13 3.79
CA SER A 74 -13.94 26.79 3.96
C SER A 74 -14.98 25.78 4.43
N ASP A 75 -15.64 25.99 5.57
CA ASP A 75 -16.62 25.04 6.13
C ASP A 75 -17.64 24.59 5.07
N LYS A 76 -17.97 25.48 4.11
CA LYS A 76 -18.79 25.22 2.93
C LYS A 76 -18.33 24.05 2.05
N ALA A 77 -17.02 23.84 1.89
CA ALA A 77 -16.47 22.73 1.11
C ALA A 77 -16.63 21.39 1.85
N THR A 78 -16.41 21.40 3.16
CA THR A 78 -16.65 20.25 4.04
C THR A 78 -18.14 19.89 4.07
N GLU A 79 -19.01 20.88 4.26
CA GLU A 79 -20.47 20.71 4.21
C GLU A 79 -20.93 20.12 2.87
N LYS A 80 -20.38 20.59 1.75
CA LYS A 80 -20.70 20.07 0.42
C LYS A 80 -20.30 18.61 0.26
N GLU A 81 -19.10 18.23 0.74
CA GLU A 81 -18.62 16.85 0.65
C GLU A 81 -19.42 15.91 1.58
N VAL A 82 -19.72 16.36 2.80
CA VAL A 82 -20.60 15.64 3.74
C VAL A 82 -21.97 15.43 3.09
N SER A 83 -22.57 16.48 2.52
CA SER A 83 -23.86 16.39 1.84
C SER A 83 -23.85 15.41 0.67
N LYS A 84 -22.81 15.45 -0.17
CA LYS A 84 -22.62 14.51 -1.28
C LYS A 84 -22.54 13.06 -0.81
N LYS A 85 -21.80 12.79 0.27
CA LYS A 85 -21.66 11.44 0.85
C LYS A 85 -22.96 10.96 1.51
N VAL A 86 -23.71 11.83 2.19
CA VAL A 86 -25.05 11.50 2.72
C VAL A 86 -25.97 11.07 1.58
N ASP A 87 -26.07 11.87 0.51
CA ASP A 87 -26.97 11.56 -0.61
C ASP A 87 -26.58 10.26 -1.32
N ALA A 88 -25.29 9.95 -1.42
CA ALA A 88 -24.80 8.69 -1.96
C ALA A 88 -25.25 7.50 -1.09
N TYR A 89 -25.05 7.57 0.22
CA TYR A 89 -25.41 6.50 1.16
C TYR A 89 -26.92 6.29 1.23
N VAL A 90 -27.71 7.38 1.22
CA VAL A 90 -29.17 7.32 1.15
C VAL A 90 -29.61 6.54 -0.09
N ARG A 91 -29.07 6.86 -1.27
CA ARG A 91 -29.40 6.12 -2.52
C ARG A 91 -29.04 4.64 -2.43
N MET A 92 -27.85 4.32 -1.93
CA MET A 92 -27.38 2.92 -1.82
C MET A 92 -28.25 2.08 -0.86
N LEU A 93 -28.89 2.73 0.12
CA LEU A 93 -29.68 2.06 1.16
C LEU A 93 -31.19 2.05 0.91
N MET A 94 -31.69 2.70 -0.15
CA MET A 94 -33.15 2.77 -0.43
C MET A 94 -33.81 1.40 -0.42
N HIS A 95 -33.26 0.42 -1.14
CA HIS A 95 -33.80 -0.93 -1.19
C HIS A 95 -33.76 -1.64 0.18
N SER A 96 -32.71 -1.42 0.97
CA SER A 96 -32.63 -1.98 2.33
C SER A 96 -33.63 -1.33 3.27
N ALA A 97 -33.88 -0.03 3.14
CA ALA A 97 -34.86 0.71 3.92
C ALA A 97 -36.29 0.27 3.64
N GLU A 98 -36.65 0.03 2.37
CA GLU A 98 -37.96 -0.53 2.00
C GLU A 98 -38.24 -1.86 2.71
N ILE A 99 -37.24 -2.73 2.81
CA ILE A 99 -37.39 -4.02 3.49
C ILE A 99 -37.44 -3.84 5.02
N CYS A 100 -36.63 -2.93 5.58
CA CYS A 100 -36.63 -2.65 7.01
C CYS A 100 -37.96 -2.03 7.48
N GLU A 101 -38.59 -1.20 6.65
CA GLU A 101 -39.89 -0.57 6.94
C GLU A 101 -41.00 -1.62 7.09
N ILE A 102 -40.99 -2.68 6.26
CA ILE A 102 -41.93 -3.81 6.37
C ILE A 102 -41.79 -4.50 7.74
N GLU A 103 -40.59 -4.52 8.30
CA GLU A 103 -40.28 -5.07 9.63
C GLU A 103 -40.45 -4.03 10.76
N GLY A 104 -40.89 -2.82 10.44
CA GLY A 104 -41.10 -1.72 11.39
C GLY A 104 -39.80 -1.09 11.90
N ILE A 105 -38.70 -1.17 11.13
CA ILE A 105 -37.38 -0.63 11.47
C ILE A 105 -37.11 0.60 10.60
N SER A 106 -36.87 1.76 11.23
CA SER A 106 -36.50 2.98 10.51
C SER A 106 -35.01 3.00 10.19
N VAL A 107 -34.63 3.51 9.02
CA VAL A 107 -33.23 3.62 8.59
C VAL A 107 -32.83 5.09 8.44
N GLU A 108 -31.78 5.49 9.16
CA GLU A 108 -31.21 6.84 9.13
C GLU A 108 -29.76 6.78 8.65
N VAL A 109 -29.36 7.72 7.80
CA VAL A 109 -27.97 7.92 7.40
C VAL A 109 -27.44 9.19 8.04
N LYS A 110 -26.31 9.10 8.75
CA LYS A 110 -25.59 10.26 9.28
C LYS A 110 -24.14 10.23 8.82
N ILE A 111 -23.65 11.33 8.24
CA ILE A 111 -22.22 11.49 7.91
C ILE A 111 -21.64 12.60 8.78
N ILE A 112 -20.47 12.35 9.36
CA ILE A 112 -19.75 13.29 10.23
C ILE A 112 -18.34 13.49 9.71
N ALA A 113 -17.97 14.74 9.45
CA ALA A 113 -16.59 15.11 9.19
C ALA A 113 -15.88 15.39 10.52
N GLY A 114 -15.00 14.47 10.94
CA GLY A 114 -14.32 14.61 12.22
C GLY A 114 -13.11 13.69 12.41
N PHE A 115 -12.12 14.20 13.13
CA PHE A 115 -10.92 13.49 13.58
C PHE A 115 -10.50 14.03 14.95
N PRO A 116 -10.00 13.20 15.89
CA PRO A 116 -9.76 11.75 15.83
C PRO A 116 -11.03 10.89 15.81
N ILE A 117 -11.02 9.81 15.03
CA ILE A 117 -12.16 8.88 14.83
C ILE A 117 -12.74 8.36 16.16
N ARG A 118 -11.85 8.01 17.10
CA ARG A 118 -12.22 7.54 18.45
C ARG A 118 -13.20 8.48 19.16
N HIS A 119 -12.91 9.78 19.16
CA HIS A 119 -13.74 10.76 19.85
C HIS A 119 -15.11 10.91 19.17
N VAL A 120 -15.13 10.91 17.84
CA VAL A 120 -16.38 10.95 17.06
C VAL A 120 -17.26 9.75 17.39
N ILE A 121 -16.70 8.53 17.39
CA ILE A 121 -17.45 7.30 17.73
C ILE A 121 -18.01 7.39 19.16
N MET A 122 -17.17 7.73 20.14
CA MET A 122 -17.60 7.77 21.54
C MET A 122 -18.69 8.82 21.80
N GLN A 123 -18.59 9.98 21.16
CA GLN A 123 -19.60 11.05 21.26
C GLN A 123 -20.93 10.62 20.64
N GLU A 124 -20.91 10.00 19.46
CA GLU A 124 -22.12 9.58 18.74
C GLU A 124 -22.82 8.38 19.37
N VAL A 125 -22.05 7.42 19.89
CA VAL A 125 -22.61 6.28 20.62
C VAL A 125 -23.38 6.74 21.84
N ARG A 126 -22.88 7.77 22.55
CA ARG A 126 -23.58 8.40 23.68
C ARG A 126 -24.79 9.22 23.22
N ALA A 127 -24.63 10.03 22.17
CA ALA A 127 -25.71 10.88 21.64
C ALA A 127 -26.93 10.08 21.19
N TYR A 128 -26.72 8.92 20.55
CA TYR A 128 -27.79 8.02 20.14
C TYR A 128 -28.21 7.02 21.23
N ASN A 129 -27.59 7.02 22.42
CA ASN A 129 -27.84 6.01 23.45
C ASN A 129 -27.86 4.58 22.86
N ALA A 130 -26.83 4.24 22.08
CA ALA A 130 -26.84 3.06 21.21
C ALA A 130 -26.88 1.76 22.02
N ALA A 131 -27.75 0.83 21.62
CA ALA A 131 -27.81 -0.51 22.21
C ALA A 131 -26.73 -1.44 21.62
N TRP A 132 -26.47 -1.28 20.32
CA TRP A 132 -25.47 -2.03 19.56
C TRP A 132 -24.66 -1.11 18.66
N VAL A 133 -23.36 -1.40 18.55
CA VAL A 133 -22.44 -0.76 17.61
C VAL A 133 -21.75 -1.84 16.78
N PHE A 134 -21.90 -1.73 15.46
CA PHE A 134 -21.19 -2.54 14.46
C PHE A 134 -20.08 -1.69 13.86
N LEU A 135 -18.84 -2.06 14.13
CA LEU A 135 -17.67 -1.37 13.59
C LEU A 135 -17.22 -2.07 12.30
N ASP A 136 -17.10 -1.27 11.25
CA ASP A 136 -16.59 -1.72 9.96
C ASP A 136 -15.17 -2.28 10.02
N ARG A 137 -14.83 -3.14 9.04
CA ARG A 137 -13.52 -3.80 8.91
C ARG A 137 -12.35 -2.83 8.90
N HIS A 138 -12.52 -1.61 8.35
CA HIS A 138 -11.46 -0.60 8.27
C HIS A 138 -11.29 0.16 9.59
N LEU A 139 -12.35 0.30 10.39
CA LEU A 139 -12.31 0.92 11.72
C LEU A 139 -11.87 -0.07 12.81
N ARG A 140 -11.88 -1.38 12.50
CA ARG A 140 -11.53 -2.46 13.44
C ARG A 140 -10.13 -2.34 14.00
N LEU A 141 -9.14 -1.92 13.21
CA LEU A 141 -7.75 -1.81 13.69
C LEU A 141 -7.61 -0.66 14.69
N ASP A 142 -8.23 0.48 14.39
CA ASP A 142 -8.19 1.67 15.25
C ASP A 142 -8.97 1.45 16.55
N MET A 143 -10.04 0.65 16.53
CA MET A 143 -10.94 0.47 17.66
C MET A 143 -10.79 -0.85 18.43
N ARG A 144 -9.88 -1.76 18.04
CA ARG A 144 -9.75 -3.07 18.72
C ARG A 144 -9.39 -2.95 20.21
N ARG A 145 -8.51 -2.01 20.58
CA ARG A 145 -8.09 -1.81 21.98
C ARG A 145 -9.15 -1.06 22.81
N ASP A 146 -9.93 -0.23 22.15
CA ASP A 146 -10.90 0.67 22.78
C ASP A 146 -12.34 0.16 22.72
N ALA A 147 -12.61 -0.96 22.02
CA ALA A 147 -13.94 -1.57 21.96
C ALA A 147 -14.46 -1.96 23.36
N SER A 148 -13.55 -2.24 24.30
CA SER A 148 -13.88 -2.44 25.70
C SER A 148 -14.45 -1.17 26.34
N GLN A 149 -14.05 0.02 25.88
CA GLN A 149 -14.41 1.33 26.42
C GLN A 149 -15.74 1.89 25.86
N ILE A 150 -16.30 1.28 24.83
CA ILE A 150 -17.57 1.70 24.23
C ILE A 150 -18.73 1.30 25.18
N PRO A 151 -19.64 2.21 25.56
CA PRO A 151 -20.67 1.98 26.58
C PRO A 151 -21.89 1.16 26.08
N CYS A 152 -21.70 0.21 25.16
CA CYS A 152 -22.76 -0.64 24.63
C CYS A 152 -22.23 -1.99 24.13
N LYS A 153 -23.12 -2.80 23.52
CA LYS A 153 -22.71 -4.04 22.86
C LYS A 153 -21.95 -3.72 21.57
N VAL A 154 -20.86 -4.45 21.31
CA VAL A 154 -19.98 -4.18 20.17
C VAL A 154 -19.77 -5.44 19.34
N ALA A 155 -19.87 -5.28 18.03
CA ALA A 155 -19.52 -6.32 17.06
C ALA A 155 -18.62 -5.74 15.95
N PHE A 156 -17.72 -6.58 15.43
CA PHE A 156 -16.88 -6.28 14.27
C PHE A 156 -17.43 -6.96 13.02
N ILE A 157 -17.49 -6.20 11.93
CA ILE A 157 -17.71 -6.73 10.59
C ILE A 157 -16.36 -7.27 10.07
N GLN A 158 -16.30 -8.56 9.73
CA GLN A 158 -15.11 -9.20 9.17
C GLN A 158 -14.97 -8.93 7.68
N ASP A 159 -13.82 -9.29 7.10
CA ASP A 159 -13.52 -9.10 5.68
C ASP A 159 -14.53 -9.82 4.76
N GLY A 160 -15.08 -10.96 5.20
CA GLY A 160 -16.18 -11.68 4.53
C GLY A 160 -17.59 -11.17 4.83
N LEU A 161 -17.73 -9.97 5.44
CA LEU A 161 -18.98 -9.37 5.89
C LEU A 161 -19.75 -10.16 6.97
N SER A 162 -19.11 -11.16 7.58
CA SER A 162 -19.65 -11.86 8.73
C SER A 162 -19.49 -11.04 10.02
N ILE A 163 -20.44 -11.20 10.94
CA ILE A 163 -20.49 -10.43 12.19
C ILE A 163 -19.83 -11.23 13.31
N GLN A 164 -18.75 -10.68 13.89
CA GLN A 164 -18.10 -11.21 15.09
C GLN A 164 -18.50 -10.36 16.31
N ILE A 165 -19.14 -10.96 17.30
CA ILE A 165 -19.45 -10.27 18.56
C ILE A 165 -18.17 -10.16 19.39
N VAL A 166 -17.91 -8.96 19.90
CA VAL A 166 -16.71 -8.63 20.67
C VAL A 166 -17.05 -8.40 22.13
N LYS A 167 -18.19 -7.76 22.39
CA LYS A 167 -18.63 -7.37 23.73
C LYS A 167 -20.15 -7.45 23.85
N ILE A 168 -20.63 -8.12 24.89
CA ILE A 168 -22.07 -8.32 25.18
C ILE A 168 -22.53 -7.56 26.42
N GLU A 169 -21.60 -7.25 27.34
CA GLU A 169 -21.90 -6.54 28.60
C GLU A 169 -21.80 -5.02 28.39
N ALA A 170 -22.92 -4.31 28.48
CA ALA A 170 -22.93 -2.85 28.53
C ALA A 170 -22.72 -2.40 29.98
N TYR A 171 -21.81 -1.45 30.22
CA TYR A 171 -21.70 -0.76 31.51
C TYR A 171 -22.16 0.69 31.33
N LYS A 172 -22.76 1.26 32.38
CA LYS A 172 -23.05 2.69 32.44
C LYS A 172 -21.77 3.42 32.85
N SER A 173 -21.21 4.24 31.97
CA SER A 173 -20.13 5.15 32.35
C SER A 173 -20.74 6.43 32.94
N ASP A 174 -20.66 6.58 34.26
CA ASP A 174 -20.82 7.88 34.93
C ASP A 174 -19.47 8.60 34.91
N GLU A 175 -19.06 9.11 33.74
CA GLU A 175 -17.98 10.10 33.66
C GLU A 175 -18.42 11.21 32.71
N ASP A 176 -18.82 12.31 33.36
CA ASP A 176 -19.01 13.62 32.77
C ASP A 176 -17.63 14.24 32.44
N ILE A 177 -17.57 15.11 31.44
CA ILE A 177 -16.38 15.81 30.89
C ILE A 177 -15.69 15.06 29.73
N THR A 178 -16.33 15.07 28.56
CA THR A 178 -15.62 15.20 27.28
C THR A 178 -16.00 16.55 26.66
N GLU A 179 -15.02 17.40 26.37
CA GLU A 179 -15.21 18.63 25.59
C GLU A 179 -16.07 18.31 24.36
N HIS A 180 -17.28 18.87 24.29
CA HIS A 180 -18.14 18.73 23.12
C HIS A 180 -17.49 19.50 21.97
N LYS A 181 -16.80 18.78 21.09
CA LYS A 181 -16.31 19.35 19.83
C LYS A 181 -17.45 19.34 18.82
N ASN A 182 -17.71 20.51 18.24
CA ASN A 182 -18.70 20.66 17.18
C ASN A 182 -18.12 20.15 15.86
N PHE A 183 -18.49 18.93 15.48
CA PHE A 183 -18.16 18.37 14.16
C PHE A 183 -19.22 18.75 13.13
N ILE A 184 -18.81 19.02 11.90
CA ILE A 184 -19.76 19.20 10.79
C ILE A 184 -20.40 17.84 10.51
N SER A 185 -21.72 17.77 10.65
CA SER A 185 -22.49 16.54 10.41
C SER A 185 -23.80 16.84 9.69
N LEU A 186 -24.28 15.85 8.95
CA LEU A 186 -25.58 15.89 8.29
C LEU A 186 -26.25 14.52 8.45
N SER A 187 -27.49 14.51 8.92
CA SER A 187 -28.34 13.32 8.97
C SER A 187 -29.54 13.46 8.03
N LYS A 188 -29.92 12.36 7.38
CA LYS A 188 -31.12 12.25 6.55
C LYS A 188 -31.79 10.89 6.78
N PRO A 189 -33.12 10.84 6.96
CA PRO A 189 -33.86 9.58 6.88
C PRO A 189 -33.81 9.05 5.44
N VAL A 190 -33.78 7.73 5.26
CA VAL A 190 -33.85 7.12 3.94
C VAL A 190 -35.33 7.04 3.52
N PRO A 191 -35.76 7.73 2.45
CA PRO A 191 -37.16 7.75 2.04
C PRO A 191 -37.60 6.39 1.51
N VAL A 192 -38.79 5.95 1.91
CA VAL A 192 -39.44 4.74 1.42
C VAL A 192 -40.49 5.13 0.38
N SER A 193 -40.46 4.52 -0.79
CA SER A 193 -41.35 4.79 -1.91
C SER A 193 -42.80 4.52 -1.51
N SER A 194 -43.60 5.56 -1.21
CA SER A 194 -45.03 5.40 -0.96
C SER A 194 -45.74 5.00 -2.26
N SER A 195 -46.26 3.77 -2.31
CA SER A 195 -47.14 3.29 -3.38
C SER A 195 -48.39 4.18 -3.47
N THR A 196 -48.44 5.05 -4.48
CA THR A 196 -49.65 5.77 -4.85
C THR A 196 -50.64 4.80 -5.50
N HIS A 197 -51.71 4.50 -4.78
CA HIS A 197 -52.96 4.05 -5.36
C HIS A 197 -53.43 5.08 -6.39
N ILE A 198 -53.30 4.77 -7.68
CA ILE A 198 -54.03 5.48 -8.73
C ILE A 198 -55.32 4.72 -8.97
N HIS A 199 -56.38 5.14 -8.28
CA HIS A 199 -57.73 5.01 -8.82
C HIS A 199 -57.84 6.04 -9.95
N SER A 200 -57.80 5.58 -11.19
CA SER A 200 -58.34 6.32 -12.32
C SER A 200 -59.17 5.35 -13.16
N SER A 201 -60.46 5.31 -12.84
CA SER A 201 -61.49 5.09 -13.84
C SER A 201 -61.35 6.16 -14.91
N ASP A 202 -60.98 5.77 -16.13
CA ASP A 202 -61.76 6.19 -17.29
C ASP A 202 -61.49 5.34 -18.54
N SER A 203 -62.63 4.91 -19.06
CA SER A 203 -63.00 4.25 -20.30
C SER A 203 -62.11 4.32 -21.56
N SER A 204 -62.07 3.15 -22.22
CA SER A 204 -62.21 2.91 -23.67
C SER A 204 -61.02 3.32 -24.57
N ASN A 205 -60.40 2.43 -25.36
CA ASN A 205 -60.99 1.69 -26.47
C ASN A 205 -59.91 0.84 -27.18
N LEU A 206 -60.38 -0.27 -27.76
CA LEU A 206 -59.93 -1.02 -28.96
C LEU A 206 -58.47 -0.87 -29.44
N GLY A 207 -57.73 -1.94 -29.75
CA GLY A 207 -58.09 -3.35 -29.92
C GLY A 207 -56.98 -4.08 -30.68
N THR A 208 -57.05 -5.42 -30.66
CA THR A 208 -56.63 -6.38 -31.71
C THR A 208 -55.15 -6.33 -32.17
N SER A 209 -54.37 -7.42 -32.21
CA SER A 209 -54.71 -8.84 -32.27
C SER A 209 -53.43 -9.69 -32.40
N SER A 210 -53.52 -10.96 -31.96
CA SER A 210 -52.80 -12.14 -32.50
C SER A 210 -51.31 -12.30 -32.15
N SER A 211 -50.78 -13.47 -31.75
CA SER A 211 -51.33 -14.83 -31.64
C SER A 211 -50.30 -15.73 -30.94
N ASP A 212 -50.81 -16.61 -30.05
CA ASP A 212 -50.49 -18.04 -29.85
C ASP A 212 -49.02 -18.50 -29.63
N LYS A 213 -48.66 -19.01 -28.45
CA LYS A 213 -48.82 -20.42 -27.93
C LYS A 213 -47.94 -21.42 -28.72
N LEU A 214 -47.23 -22.41 -28.16
CA LEU A 214 -47.33 -23.19 -26.91
C LEU A 214 -46.13 -24.19 -26.89
N THR A 215 -45.51 -24.42 -25.71
CA THR A 215 -44.99 -25.72 -25.15
C THR A 215 -43.98 -26.60 -25.95
N GLN A 216 -43.13 -27.48 -25.40
CA GLN A 216 -43.21 -28.35 -24.21
C GLN A 216 -41.85 -29.05 -23.93
N GLN A 217 -41.54 -29.28 -22.64
CA GLN A 217 -40.96 -30.52 -22.04
C GLN A 217 -39.56 -31.05 -22.50
N ASN A 218 -38.73 -31.75 -21.71
CA ASN A 218 -38.88 -32.48 -20.45
C ASN A 218 -37.51 -32.75 -19.77
N GLN A 219 -37.59 -33.23 -18.53
CA GLN A 219 -36.54 -33.66 -17.59
C GLN A 219 -35.71 -34.87 -18.04
N GLU A 220 -34.52 -35.06 -17.44
CA GLU A 220 -34.13 -36.35 -16.82
C GLU A 220 -32.98 -36.20 -15.79
N VAL A 221 -32.97 -37.09 -14.79
CA VAL A 221 -32.15 -37.17 -13.58
C VAL A 221 -31.30 -38.45 -13.65
N MET A 222 -30.10 -38.52 -13.02
CA MET A 222 -29.57 -39.69 -12.28
C MET A 222 -28.14 -39.48 -11.69
N HIS A 223 -28.08 -39.28 -10.35
CA HIS A 223 -27.33 -40.02 -9.30
C HIS A 223 -25.96 -40.73 -9.58
N PHE A 224 -24.87 -40.41 -8.84
CA PHE A 224 -24.18 -41.26 -7.80
C PHE A 224 -22.78 -40.74 -7.33
N LYS A 225 -22.63 -40.70 -5.98
CA LYS A 225 -21.50 -40.96 -5.04
C LYS A 225 -20.04 -40.44 -5.21
N GLN A 226 -19.56 -39.88 -4.07
CA GLN A 226 -18.26 -39.96 -3.37
C GLN A 226 -17.00 -40.43 -4.13
N ASP A 227 -15.90 -39.66 -4.01
CA ASP A 227 -14.65 -40.18 -3.42
C ASP A 227 -13.71 -39.07 -2.91
N THR A 228 -13.26 -39.27 -1.69
CA THR A 228 -12.20 -38.56 -0.95
C THR A 228 -10.95 -39.45 -0.95
N ASN A 229 -9.79 -38.98 -1.42
CA ASN A 229 -8.42 -39.27 -0.93
C ASN A 229 -7.33 -38.88 -1.94
N TYR A 230 -6.11 -38.67 -1.41
CA TYR A 230 -4.84 -38.22 -2.04
C TYR A 230 -4.70 -36.69 -2.16
N LEU A 231 -3.84 -35.96 -1.44
CA LEU A 231 -2.63 -36.28 -0.69
C LEU A 231 -2.48 -35.36 0.54
N ILE A 232 -2.61 -35.95 1.72
CA ILE A 232 -1.96 -35.50 2.96
C ILE A 232 -0.66 -36.28 3.04
N ASN A 233 0.49 -35.60 2.97
CA ASN A 233 1.74 -35.91 3.69
C ASN A 233 2.90 -35.13 3.06
N TYR A 234 3.45 -34.18 3.80
CA TYR A 234 4.89 -34.09 4.11
C TYR A 234 5.11 -32.90 5.07
N ARG A 235 4.73 -33.12 6.34
CA ARG A 235 5.27 -32.41 7.50
C ARG A 235 5.78 -33.47 8.47
N ALA A 236 7.06 -33.81 8.34
CA ALA A 236 7.90 -34.38 9.39
C ALA A 236 9.32 -34.53 8.83
N THR A 237 10.32 -34.34 9.70
CA THR A 237 11.77 -34.27 9.43
C THR A 237 12.18 -32.86 8.93
N HIS A 238 12.85 -32.00 9.69
CA HIS A 238 13.96 -32.23 10.59
C HIS A 238 13.93 -31.23 11.77
N SER A 239 13.85 -31.78 12.98
CA SER A 239 14.28 -31.14 14.22
C SER A 239 15.36 -32.03 14.81
N ARG A 240 16.63 -31.64 14.64
CA ARG A 240 17.81 -31.95 15.49
C ARG A 240 19.07 -31.52 14.75
N TYR A 241 20.04 -31.03 15.53
CA TYR A 241 21.25 -30.24 15.17
C TYR A 241 20.91 -28.74 15.01
N GLU A 242 21.25 -27.81 15.91
CA GLU A 242 22.14 -27.79 17.08
C GLU A 242 21.60 -26.78 18.11
N ARG A 243 21.58 -27.17 19.39
CA ARG A 243 21.73 -26.25 20.52
C ARG A 243 23.06 -26.61 21.16
N VAL A 244 24.09 -25.78 21.00
CA VAL A 244 24.92 -25.29 22.12
C VAL A 244 25.66 -24.04 21.62
N LEU A 245 25.45 -22.89 22.27
CA LEU A 245 26.47 -21.96 22.79
C LEU A 245 26.01 -20.48 22.79
N PHE A 246 26.14 -19.90 23.99
CA PHE A 246 26.03 -18.49 24.41
C PHE A 246 24.64 -17.86 24.56
N GLY A 247 24.24 -17.73 25.84
CA GLY A 247 23.07 -17.00 26.28
C GLY A 247 23.27 -15.49 26.18
N HIS A 248 22.58 -14.87 25.23
CA HIS A 248 22.14 -13.48 25.26
C HIS A 248 20.67 -13.46 24.84
N LYS A 249 19.87 -12.59 25.45
CA LYS A 249 18.41 -12.47 25.26
C LYS A 249 18.05 -12.64 23.77
N CYS A 250 17.39 -13.73 23.43
CA CYS A 250 16.98 -14.01 22.06
C CYS A 250 15.78 -13.11 21.73
N SER A 251 16.04 -11.96 21.09
CA SER A 251 15.00 -11.26 20.34
C SER A 251 14.52 -12.19 19.21
N GLU A 252 13.21 -12.34 19.04
CA GLU A 252 12.59 -13.11 17.95
C GLU A 252 12.60 -12.34 16.60
N ALA A 253 13.26 -11.18 16.55
CA ALA A 253 13.35 -10.36 15.35
C ALA A 253 14.07 -11.07 14.18
N PRO A 254 13.56 -10.96 12.93
CA PRO A 254 14.22 -11.50 11.75
C PRO A 254 15.61 -10.86 11.54
N LEU A 255 16.57 -11.67 11.10
CA LEU A 255 17.91 -11.22 10.77
C LEU A 255 17.90 -10.43 9.47
N LEU A 256 18.44 -9.21 9.51
CA LEU A 256 18.69 -8.38 8.33
C LEU A 256 20.01 -8.80 7.66
N CYS A 257 21.01 -9.12 8.47
CA CYS A 257 22.34 -9.52 7.99
C CYS A 257 22.92 -10.62 8.87
N THR A 258 23.35 -11.72 8.26
CA THR A 258 23.91 -12.87 8.98
C THR A 258 25.35 -12.64 9.43
N ILE A 259 26.14 -11.89 8.65
CA ILE A 259 27.55 -11.65 8.94
C ILE A 259 27.76 -10.71 10.14
N CYS A 260 27.08 -9.56 10.19
CA CYS A 260 27.23 -8.63 11.31
C CYS A 260 26.17 -8.81 12.40
N GLY A 261 25.27 -9.79 12.24
CA GLY A 261 24.17 -10.05 13.16
C GLY A 261 23.16 -8.90 13.26
N ALA A 262 23.15 -7.98 12.28
CA ALA A 262 22.18 -6.89 12.26
C ALA A 262 20.77 -7.48 12.21
N ARG A 263 19.93 -6.96 13.10
CA ARG A 263 18.52 -7.30 13.21
C ARG A 263 17.73 -6.05 12.92
N THR A 264 16.58 -6.26 12.30
CA THR A 264 15.58 -5.22 12.24
C THR A 264 14.37 -5.75 12.96
N ASP A 265 14.09 -5.14 14.10
CA ASP A 265 13.01 -5.58 14.93
C ASP A 265 11.68 -5.15 14.29
N THR A 266 11.06 -6.05 13.53
CA THR A 266 9.81 -5.77 12.80
C THR A 266 8.63 -5.52 13.74
N TYR A 267 8.79 -5.78 15.04
CA TYR A 267 7.84 -5.39 16.10
C TYR A 267 7.93 -3.90 16.48
N TYR A 268 8.94 -3.16 16.00
CA TYR A 268 9.19 -1.74 16.33
C TYR A 268 8.43 -0.71 15.51
N ILE A 269 7.46 -1.13 14.71
CA ILE A 269 6.52 -0.16 14.15
C ILE A 269 5.67 0.32 15.32
N LYS A 270 6.14 1.35 16.06
CA LYS A 270 5.35 2.08 17.05
C LYS A 270 3.99 2.33 16.41
N ASP A 271 2.91 2.12 17.16
CA ASP A 271 1.52 2.36 16.69
C ASP A 271 1.33 3.76 16.05
N ALA A 272 2.27 4.69 16.24
CA ALA A 272 2.25 6.04 15.69
C ALA A 272 3.25 6.33 14.54
N MET A 273 4.19 5.44 14.16
CA MET A 273 5.34 5.73 13.25
C MET A 273 6.12 7.03 13.59
N LEU A 274 5.85 7.65 14.73
CA LEU A 274 6.33 8.97 15.09
C LEU A 274 7.49 8.84 16.08
N PHE A 275 8.64 9.37 15.69
CA PHE A 275 9.81 9.50 16.54
C PHE A 275 9.89 10.91 17.13
N ASN A 276 10.33 10.99 18.39
CA ASN A 276 10.66 12.27 18.99
C ASN A 276 12.02 12.75 18.47
N TYR A 277 12.12 14.04 18.14
CA TYR A 277 13.38 14.63 17.68
C TYR A 277 14.54 14.32 18.63
N SER A 278 14.34 14.49 19.94
CA SER A 278 15.38 14.23 20.95
C SER A 278 15.84 12.76 20.99
N GLU A 279 14.97 11.81 20.63
CA GLU A 279 15.33 10.39 20.55
C GLU A 279 16.30 10.15 19.38
N ILE A 280 16.02 10.74 18.22
CA ILE A 280 16.90 10.66 17.04
C ILE A 280 18.20 11.42 17.29
N GLN A 281 18.13 12.63 17.85
CA GLN A 281 19.28 13.45 18.17
C GLN A 281 20.26 12.72 19.10
N LEU A 282 19.76 12.08 20.16
CA LEU A 282 20.60 11.25 21.04
C LEU A 282 21.17 10.03 20.30
N ALA A 283 20.36 9.38 19.47
CA ALA A 283 20.77 8.19 18.72
C ALA A 283 21.88 8.48 17.70
N THR A 284 21.90 9.69 17.12
CA THR A 284 22.89 10.13 16.12
C THR A 284 24.08 10.89 16.72
N ASN A 285 24.18 10.97 18.06
CA ASN A 285 25.17 11.78 18.76
C ASN A 285 25.14 13.25 18.32
N ASP A 286 23.96 13.87 18.38
CA ASP A 286 23.67 15.23 17.92
C ASP A 286 24.03 15.47 16.44
N PHE A 287 23.71 14.48 15.59
CA PHE A 287 24.04 14.51 14.16
C PHE A 287 25.53 14.75 13.89
N ALA A 288 26.41 14.14 14.70
CA ALA A 288 27.85 14.26 14.56
C ALA A 288 28.32 13.86 13.16
N LYS A 289 29.36 14.56 12.66
CA LYS A 289 29.93 14.32 11.32
C LYS A 289 30.47 12.89 11.15
N GLU A 290 30.96 12.28 12.22
CA GLU A 290 31.41 10.87 12.24
C GLU A 290 30.29 9.86 11.93
N ASN A 291 29.04 10.24 12.17
CA ASN A 291 27.87 9.44 11.86
C ASN A 291 27.29 9.74 10.48
N LEU A 292 27.85 10.70 9.72
CA LEU A 292 27.36 11.02 8.39
C LEU A 292 27.64 9.85 7.43
N LEU A 293 26.57 9.25 6.90
CA LEU A 293 26.63 8.16 5.93
C LEU A 293 26.67 8.68 4.48
N GLY A 294 26.04 9.83 4.23
CA GLY A 294 26.00 10.42 2.90
C GLY A 294 25.15 11.69 2.86
N GLU A 295 25.28 12.40 1.74
CA GLU A 295 24.54 13.62 1.42
C GLU A 295 23.91 13.48 0.03
N GLY A 296 22.63 13.83 -0.10
CA GLY A 296 21.88 13.76 -1.34
C GLY A 296 20.97 14.99 -1.55
N GLY A 297 20.15 14.94 -2.61
CA GLY A 297 19.24 16.04 -2.97
C GLY A 297 18.20 16.36 -1.88
N TYR A 298 17.78 15.34 -1.13
CA TYR A 298 16.87 15.50 0.00
C TYR A 298 17.56 16.12 1.24
N GLY A 299 18.82 15.76 1.49
CA GLY A 299 19.60 16.23 2.63
C GLY A 299 20.67 15.25 3.11
N HIS A 300 20.88 15.18 4.43
CA HIS A 300 21.96 14.41 5.04
C HIS A 300 21.43 13.11 5.66
N VAL A 301 22.18 12.02 5.56
CA VAL A 301 21.83 10.73 6.18
C VAL A 301 22.82 10.42 7.28
N TYR A 302 22.34 10.21 8.51
CA TYR A 302 23.17 9.89 9.67
C TYR A 302 22.91 8.48 10.18
N LYS A 303 23.96 7.78 10.55
CA LYS A 303 23.88 6.55 11.33
C LYS A 303 23.48 6.89 12.77
N GLY A 304 22.61 6.07 13.35
CA GLY A 304 22.28 6.19 14.76
C GLY A 304 22.06 4.84 15.41
N LYS A 305 22.07 4.84 16.75
CA LYS A 305 21.71 3.69 17.56
C LYS A 305 20.67 4.11 18.60
N LEU A 306 19.46 3.55 18.49
CA LEU A 306 18.37 3.79 19.43
C LEU A 306 18.70 3.16 20.81
N LYS A 307 17.94 3.55 21.84
CA LYS A 307 18.16 3.12 23.24
C LYS A 307 18.06 1.61 23.44
N ASP A 308 17.25 0.96 22.62
CA ASP A 308 17.08 -0.50 22.57
C ASP A 308 18.19 -1.23 21.82
N GLY A 309 19.09 -0.49 21.17
CA GLY A 309 20.19 -1.02 20.38
C GLY A 309 19.90 -1.15 18.88
N GLN A 310 18.69 -0.85 18.40
CA GLN A 310 18.37 -0.85 16.97
C GLN A 310 19.22 0.19 16.24
N LEU A 311 19.95 -0.26 15.21
CA LEU A 311 20.68 0.62 14.31
C LEU A 311 19.71 1.24 13.31
N ILE A 312 19.86 2.55 13.10
CA ILE A 312 19.00 3.34 12.22
C ILE A 312 19.82 4.19 11.25
N ALA A 313 19.20 4.54 10.13
CA ALA A 313 19.64 5.60 9.24
C ALA A 313 18.61 6.75 9.30
N ALA A 314 19.04 7.92 9.77
CA ALA A 314 18.22 9.12 9.90
C ALA A 314 18.49 10.06 8.72
N LYS A 315 17.55 10.14 7.78
CA LYS A 315 17.60 11.03 6.60
C LYS A 315 16.94 12.36 6.94
N VAL A 316 17.75 13.39 7.14
CA VAL A 316 17.35 14.74 7.58
C VAL A 316 17.21 15.66 6.38
N ARG A 317 16.04 16.28 6.23
CA ARG A 317 15.73 17.22 5.14
C ARG A 317 16.51 18.54 5.25
N LYS A 318 16.99 19.09 4.13
CA LYS A 318 17.50 20.48 4.03
C LYS A 318 16.34 21.50 3.97
N GLU A 319 16.43 22.61 4.72
CA GLU A 319 15.36 23.64 4.81
C GLU A 319 15.07 24.35 3.48
N GLU A 320 16.00 24.36 2.52
CA GLU A 320 15.96 25.21 1.33
C GLU A 320 15.18 24.64 0.12
N SER A 321 14.59 23.44 0.21
CA SER A 321 13.91 22.82 -0.94
C SER A 321 12.40 22.59 -0.72
N ASN A 322 11.57 23.25 -1.53
CA ASN A 322 10.13 22.93 -1.63
C ASN A 322 9.91 21.47 -2.09
N GLN A 323 10.85 20.94 -2.88
CA GLN A 323 10.85 19.55 -3.35
C GLN A 323 11.00 18.55 -2.19
N GLY A 324 11.87 18.80 -1.21
CA GLY A 324 12.07 17.91 -0.07
C GLY A 324 10.84 17.75 0.84
N PHE A 325 9.92 18.72 0.84
CA PHE A 325 8.65 18.59 1.57
C PHE A 325 7.70 17.59 0.90
N THR A 326 7.55 17.66 -0.42
CA THR A 326 6.74 16.69 -1.18
C THR A 326 7.34 15.29 -1.17
N GLU A 327 8.67 15.18 -1.24
CA GLU A 327 9.39 13.89 -1.17
C GLU A 327 9.19 13.23 0.19
N PHE A 328 9.23 14.00 1.29
CA PHE A 328 9.00 13.48 2.64
C PHE A 328 7.63 12.83 2.79
N HIS A 329 6.56 13.52 2.41
CA HIS A 329 5.19 13.00 2.53
C HIS A 329 4.96 11.79 1.60
N SER A 330 5.51 11.84 0.39
CA SER A 330 5.41 10.73 -0.57
C SER A 330 6.09 9.48 -0.01
N GLU A 331 7.30 9.64 0.54
CA GLU A 331 8.09 8.55 1.09
C GLU A 331 7.44 7.93 2.34
N VAL A 332 6.92 8.75 3.28
CA VAL A 332 6.13 8.25 4.42
C VAL A 332 4.91 7.48 3.93
N TYR A 333 4.16 8.02 2.98
CA TYR A 333 2.92 7.42 2.51
C TYR A 333 3.16 6.08 1.78
N VAL A 334 4.14 6.03 0.87
CA VAL A 334 4.49 4.85 0.08
C VAL A 334 5.06 3.74 0.95
N LEU A 335 6.03 4.06 1.82
CA LEU A 335 6.75 3.04 2.60
C LEU A 335 6.01 2.58 3.85
N SER A 336 4.96 3.29 4.28
CA SER A 336 4.07 2.80 5.34
C SER A 336 3.43 1.45 5.00
N PHE A 337 3.27 1.15 3.71
CA PHE A 337 2.56 -0.05 3.22
C PHE A 337 3.46 -1.04 2.45
N ALA A 338 4.71 -0.68 2.15
CA ALA A 338 5.64 -1.52 1.40
C ALA A 338 6.59 -2.26 2.36
N ARG A 339 6.46 -3.59 2.46
CA ARG A 339 7.35 -4.44 3.27
C ARG A 339 7.82 -5.64 2.47
N HIS A 340 9.11 -5.67 2.17
CA HIS A 340 9.73 -6.74 1.41
C HIS A 340 11.21 -6.84 1.74
N LYS A 341 11.79 -8.04 1.69
CA LYS A 341 13.21 -8.29 2.03
C LYS A 341 14.23 -7.57 1.12
N ASN A 342 13.78 -7.08 -0.04
CA ASN A 342 14.59 -6.32 -0.99
C ASN A 342 14.17 -4.84 -1.06
N ILE A 343 13.51 -4.33 -0.01
CA ILE A 343 13.12 -2.91 0.12
C ILE A 343 13.55 -2.44 1.52
N VAL A 344 14.21 -1.29 1.59
CA VAL A 344 14.62 -0.68 2.85
C VAL A 344 13.37 -0.28 3.64
N MET A 345 13.24 -0.81 4.86
CA MET A 345 12.09 -0.56 5.71
C MET A 345 12.16 0.83 6.37
N LEU A 346 11.12 1.62 6.16
CA LEU A 346 10.86 2.82 6.96
C LEU A 346 10.36 2.41 8.34
N LEU A 347 11.13 2.72 9.38
CA LEU A 347 10.76 2.46 10.78
C LEU A 347 9.80 3.54 11.30
N GLY A 348 9.94 4.76 10.80
CA GLY A 348 9.07 5.88 11.12
C GLY A 348 9.64 7.22 10.66
N TYR A 349 9.07 8.30 11.18
CA TYR A 349 9.46 9.65 10.84
C TYR A 349 9.36 10.58 12.05
N CYS A 350 10.05 11.71 11.99
CA CYS A 350 9.89 12.82 12.92
C CYS A 350 9.52 14.06 12.11
N SER A 351 8.45 14.73 12.51
CA SER A 351 8.07 16.04 12.00
C SER A 351 7.95 17.01 13.18
N LYS A 352 8.95 17.88 13.35
CA LYS A 352 8.98 18.89 14.41
C LYS A 352 9.42 20.22 13.80
N GLU A 353 8.50 21.19 13.78
CA GLU A 353 8.74 22.55 13.25
C GLU A 353 9.34 22.51 11.83
N LYS A 354 10.64 22.80 11.69
CA LYS A 354 11.37 22.79 10.41
C LYS A 354 12.04 21.45 10.09
N PHE A 355 12.20 20.59 11.09
CA PHE A 355 12.90 19.31 10.98
C PHE A 355 11.94 18.20 10.56
N ASN A 356 12.11 17.75 9.30
CA ASN A 356 11.51 16.53 8.79
C ASN A 356 12.63 15.49 8.66
N ILE A 357 12.48 14.37 9.37
CA ILE A 357 13.46 13.30 9.43
C ILE A 357 12.77 11.97 9.15
N LEU A 358 13.30 11.20 8.21
CA LEU A 358 12.88 9.84 7.93
C LEU A 358 13.84 8.87 8.63
N VAL A 359 13.30 7.88 9.32
CA VAL A 359 14.08 6.91 10.10
C VAL A 359 13.93 5.54 9.46
N TYR A 360 15.02 5.01 8.91
CA TYR A 360 15.08 3.70 8.28
C TYR A 360 15.87 2.72 9.13
N GLU A 361 15.70 1.44 8.83
CA GLU A 361 16.69 0.44 9.20
C GLU A 361 18.06 0.75 8.58
N TYR A 362 19.13 0.53 9.33
CA TYR A 362 20.47 0.73 8.82
C TYR A 362 20.95 -0.47 8.01
N ILE A 363 21.32 -0.22 6.75
CA ILE A 363 21.88 -1.23 5.84
C ILE A 363 23.41 -1.19 5.89
N CYS A 364 24.03 -2.33 6.12
CA CYS A 364 25.38 -2.41 6.68
C CYS A 364 26.54 -2.44 5.68
N ASN A 365 26.30 -2.65 4.38
CA ASN A 365 27.36 -2.82 3.37
C ASN A 365 27.25 -1.80 2.22
N LYS A 366 27.00 -0.53 2.55
CA LYS A 366 27.00 0.61 1.61
C LYS A 366 26.04 0.44 0.42
N SER A 367 26.16 1.29 -0.59
CA SER A 367 25.39 1.24 -1.83
C SER A 367 26.07 0.38 -2.90
N LEU A 368 25.30 -0.14 -3.84
CA LEU A 368 25.81 -0.85 -5.01
C LEU A 368 26.75 0.05 -5.85
N ASP A 369 26.49 1.35 -5.89
CA ASP A 369 27.37 2.34 -6.54
C ASP A 369 28.80 2.29 -6.01
N TRP A 370 28.96 2.22 -4.68
CA TRP A 370 30.27 2.10 -4.03
C TRP A 370 30.97 0.80 -4.46
N HIS A 371 30.26 -0.32 -4.44
CA HIS A 371 30.83 -1.62 -4.82
C HIS A 371 31.18 -1.75 -6.32
N LEU A 372 30.50 -1.01 -7.19
CA LEU A 372 30.76 -1.06 -8.62
C LEU A 372 31.83 -0.07 -9.08
N PHE A 373 31.85 1.14 -8.53
CA PHE A 373 32.61 2.25 -9.12
C PHE A 373 33.68 2.87 -8.22
N ASP A 374 33.71 2.54 -6.93
CA ASP A 374 34.75 3.04 -6.04
C ASP A 374 36.01 2.19 -6.17
N GLU A 375 37.17 2.83 -6.37
CA GLU A 375 38.46 2.14 -6.53
C GLU A 375 38.92 1.44 -5.24
N THR A 376 38.41 1.86 -4.08
CA THR A 376 38.74 1.26 -2.79
C THR A 376 37.94 -0.03 -2.52
N ALA A 377 36.88 -0.28 -3.28
CA ALA A 377 36.05 -1.45 -3.13
C ALA A 377 36.64 -2.67 -3.86
N SER A 378 36.58 -3.84 -3.21
CA SER A 378 36.84 -5.10 -3.90
C SER A 378 35.75 -5.35 -4.95
N PRO A 379 36.11 -5.73 -6.19
CA PRO A 379 35.12 -6.02 -7.22
C PRO A 379 34.14 -7.11 -6.77
N LEU A 380 32.84 -6.88 -7.02
CA LEU A 380 31.82 -7.90 -6.79
C LEU A 380 32.07 -9.11 -7.68
N GLU A 381 32.02 -10.30 -7.12
CA GLU A 381 32.10 -11.54 -7.88
C GLU A 381 30.85 -11.75 -8.74
N TRP A 382 30.98 -12.53 -9.82
CA TRP A 382 29.88 -12.78 -10.75
C TRP A 382 28.62 -13.32 -10.06
N HIS A 383 28.79 -14.32 -9.19
CA HIS A 383 27.66 -14.92 -8.47
C HIS A 383 26.91 -13.90 -7.58
N GLN A 384 27.62 -12.93 -7.02
CA GLN A 384 27.04 -11.84 -6.22
C GLN A 384 26.28 -10.87 -7.14
N ARG A 385 26.86 -10.46 -8.26
CA ARG A 385 26.21 -9.60 -9.26
C ARG A 385 24.89 -10.21 -9.75
N PHE A 386 24.89 -11.50 -10.06
CA PHE A 386 23.70 -12.23 -10.50
C PHE A 386 22.64 -12.33 -9.40
N ALA A 387 23.03 -12.65 -8.17
CA ALA A 387 22.12 -12.68 -7.03
C ALA A 387 21.51 -11.29 -6.72
N ILE A 388 22.31 -10.23 -6.83
CA ILE A 388 21.88 -8.84 -6.71
C ILE A 388 20.86 -8.50 -7.79
N ALA A 389 21.13 -8.83 -9.06
CA ALA A 389 20.19 -8.61 -10.17
C ALA A 389 18.82 -9.23 -9.90
N ILE A 390 18.79 -10.47 -9.40
CA ILE A 390 17.55 -11.18 -9.04
C ILE A 390 16.85 -10.51 -7.84
N GLY A 391 17.60 -10.11 -6.81
CA GLY A 391 17.04 -9.46 -5.63
C GLY A 391 16.39 -8.11 -5.95
N ILE A 392 17.02 -7.31 -6.82
CA ILE A 392 16.47 -6.06 -7.33
C ILE A 392 15.14 -6.31 -8.07
N ALA A 393 15.11 -7.30 -8.98
CA ALA A 393 13.90 -7.64 -9.70
C ALA A 393 12.75 -8.08 -8.78
N LYS A 394 13.04 -8.84 -7.72
CA LYS A 394 12.05 -9.22 -6.70
C LYS A 394 11.50 -8.00 -5.98
N GLY A 395 12.34 -7.05 -5.61
CA GLY A 395 11.93 -5.78 -5.00
C GLY A 395 11.03 -4.95 -5.92
N LEU A 396 11.40 -4.81 -7.19
CA LEU A 396 10.59 -4.09 -8.18
C LEU A 396 9.25 -4.76 -8.45
N ARG A 397 9.23 -6.08 -8.63
CA ARG A 397 7.98 -6.82 -8.84
C ARG A 397 7.02 -6.63 -7.67
N PHE A 398 7.53 -6.69 -6.44
CA PHE A 398 6.71 -6.42 -5.26
C PHE A 398 6.06 -5.02 -5.31
N LEU A 399 6.85 -3.99 -5.65
CA LEU A 399 6.34 -2.61 -5.77
C LEU A 399 5.27 -2.46 -6.85
N HIS A 400 5.46 -3.13 -7.99
CA HIS A 400 4.60 -2.98 -9.17
C HIS A 400 3.33 -3.82 -9.10
N GLU A 401 3.40 -5.01 -8.52
CA GLU A 401 2.33 -6.03 -8.64
C GLU A 401 1.70 -6.42 -7.30
N GLU A 402 2.45 -6.38 -6.20
CA GLU A 402 2.03 -6.99 -4.92
C GLU A 402 1.52 -5.95 -3.89
N CYS A 403 1.69 -4.64 -4.16
CA CYS A 403 1.25 -3.56 -3.30
C CYS A 403 -0.28 -3.35 -3.32
N ARG A 404 -0.92 -3.39 -2.14
CA ARG A 404 -2.38 -3.47 -1.96
C ARG A 404 -3.21 -2.34 -2.57
N GLY A 405 -2.70 -1.12 -2.62
CA GLY A 405 -3.41 0.02 -3.20
C GLY A 405 -3.11 0.28 -4.67
N GLY A 406 -2.27 -0.57 -5.31
CA GLY A 406 -1.89 -0.44 -6.72
C GLY A 406 -0.37 -0.29 -6.92
N PRO A 407 0.09 -0.20 -8.19
CA PRO A 407 1.50 -0.14 -8.53
C PRO A 407 2.19 1.10 -7.96
N ILE A 408 3.32 0.89 -7.30
CA ILE A 408 4.21 1.93 -6.79
C ILE A 408 5.39 2.04 -7.76
N ILE A 409 5.51 3.19 -8.42
CA ILE A 409 6.58 3.44 -9.40
C ILE A 409 7.70 4.20 -8.67
N HIS A 410 8.90 3.63 -8.62
CA HIS A 410 10.04 4.12 -7.86
C HIS A 410 10.62 5.43 -8.43
N ARG A 411 10.76 5.51 -9.76
CA ARG A 411 11.20 6.69 -10.55
C ARG A 411 12.65 7.15 -10.39
N ASP A 412 13.36 6.73 -9.34
CA ASP A 412 14.80 6.98 -9.18
C ASP A 412 15.61 5.70 -8.93
N MET A 413 15.41 4.69 -9.78
CA MET A 413 16.16 3.44 -9.72
C MET A 413 17.58 3.64 -10.26
N ARG A 414 18.59 3.45 -9.41
CA ARG A 414 20.03 3.58 -9.74
C ARG A 414 20.90 2.92 -8.67
N PRO A 415 22.19 2.59 -8.96
CA PRO A 415 23.07 1.92 -8.00
C PRO A 415 23.24 2.63 -6.66
N SER A 416 23.18 3.96 -6.61
CA SER A 416 23.32 4.72 -5.35
C SER A 416 22.13 4.54 -4.41
N ASN A 417 20.96 4.18 -4.95
CA ASN A 417 19.72 3.98 -4.21
C ASN A 417 19.47 2.48 -3.92
N ILE A 418 20.40 1.60 -4.29
CA ILE A 418 20.36 0.17 -3.99
C ILE A 418 21.41 -0.09 -2.91
N LEU A 419 20.96 -0.36 -1.69
CA LEU A 419 21.84 -0.66 -0.57
C LEU A 419 22.09 -2.18 -0.46
N LEU A 420 23.26 -2.57 0.03
CA LEU A 420 23.62 -3.97 0.21
C LEU A 420 23.80 -4.31 1.68
N THR A 421 23.37 -5.51 2.08
CA THR A 421 23.84 -6.11 3.34
C THR A 421 25.22 -6.75 3.13
N HIS A 422 25.91 -7.14 4.21
CA HIS A 422 27.16 -7.88 4.05
C HIS A 422 26.95 -9.23 3.37
N ASP A 423 25.73 -9.78 3.43
CA ASP A 423 25.34 -11.00 2.69
C ASP A 423 25.06 -10.72 1.20
N PHE A 424 25.36 -9.51 0.71
CA PHE A 424 25.07 -9.03 -0.64
C PHE A 424 23.59 -9.11 -1.03
N ILE A 425 22.68 -9.02 -0.05
CA ILE A 425 21.25 -8.91 -0.30
C ILE A 425 20.95 -7.45 -0.70
N PRO A 426 20.37 -7.19 -1.89
CA PRO A 426 20.06 -5.84 -2.32
C PRO A 426 18.74 -5.35 -1.72
N MET A 427 18.73 -4.08 -1.32
CA MET A 427 17.58 -3.41 -0.73
C MET A 427 17.36 -2.07 -1.44
N LEU A 428 16.20 -1.94 -2.09
CA LEU A 428 15.79 -0.71 -2.76
C LEU A 428 15.48 0.37 -1.72
N GLY A 429 16.10 1.54 -1.84
CA GLY A 429 15.89 2.68 -0.97
C GLY A 429 15.64 3.96 -1.76
N ASP A 430 15.41 5.06 -1.03
CA ASP A 430 15.13 6.39 -1.58
C ASP A 430 13.86 6.47 -2.45
N PHE A 431 12.71 6.51 -1.77
CA PHE A 431 11.39 6.58 -2.39
C PHE A 431 10.84 8.01 -2.45
N GLY A 432 11.70 9.02 -2.33
CA GLY A 432 11.28 10.43 -2.36
C GLY A 432 10.53 10.81 -3.63
N LEU A 433 10.92 10.22 -4.77
CA LEU A 433 10.27 10.45 -6.07
C LEU A 433 9.16 9.46 -6.40
N ALA A 434 8.93 8.47 -5.54
CA ALA A 434 8.01 7.38 -5.82
C ALA A 434 6.57 7.90 -5.96
N LYS A 435 5.82 7.33 -6.91
CA LYS A 435 4.44 7.71 -7.18
C LYS A 435 3.53 6.50 -7.17
N TRP A 436 2.41 6.63 -6.46
CA TRP A 436 1.33 5.67 -6.50
C TRP A 436 0.48 5.90 -7.75
N LYS A 437 0.28 4.87 -8.56
CA LYS A 437 -0.72 4.92 -9.63
C LYS A 437 -2.10 4.56 -9.07
N THR A 438 -2.90 5.56 -8.71
CA THR A 438 -4.33 5.36 -8.40
C THR A 438 -5.12 5.19 -9.70
N GLY A 439 -6.17 4.37 -9.69
CA GLY A 439 -6.95 4.00 -10.88
C GLY A 439 -7.56 5.17 -11.67
N ASP A 440 -7.65 6.36 -11.06
CA ASP A 440 -8.26 7.56 -11.64
C ASP A 440 -7.24 8.63 -12.10
N ASP A 441 -5.93 8.39 -11.99
CA ASP A 441 -4.92 9.37 -12.41
C ASP A 441 -4.68 9.26 -13.93
N TYR A 442 -5.59 9.83 -14.72
CA TYR A 442 -5.52 9.93 -16.19
C TYR A 442 -4.42 10.89 -16.69
N SER A 443 -3.72 11.56 -15.77
CA SER A 443 -2.57 12.41 -16.08
C SER A 443 -1.33 11.55 -16.30
N TRP A 444 -1.13 11.10 -17.54
CA TRP A 444 0.08 10.39 -17.94
C TRP A 444 1.33 11.27 -17.88
N GLN A 445 1.18 12.60 -17.86
CA GLN A 445 2.28 13.56 -17.89
C GLN A 445 2.56 14.11 -16.50
N THR A 446 3.78 13.88 -16.03
CA THR A 446 4.28 14.46 -14.78
C THR A 446 5.54 15.26 -15.03
N ARG A 447 5.91 16.13 -14.09
CA ARG A 447 7.22 16.76 -14.10
C ARG A 447 8.31 15.68 -14.21
N ILE A 448 9.23 15.87 -15.14
CA ILE A 448 10.39 15.01 -15.32
C ILE A 448 11.31 15.20 -14.11
N LEU A 449 11.54 14.12 -13.37
CA LEU A 449 12.34 14.03 -12.15
C LEU A 449 13.14 12.73 -12.19
N GLY A 450 14.27 12.68 -11.49
CA GLY A 450 15.16 11.51 -11.46
C GLY A 450 16.51 11.79 -12.13
N THR A 451 17.33 10.75 -12.22
CA THR A 451 18.75 10.89 -12.60
C THR A 451 18.97 10.65 -14.10
N LEU A 452 19.64 11.59 -14.76
CA LEU A 452 20.00 11.48 -16.19
C LEU A 452 20.84 10.20 -16.43
N GLY A 453 20.53 9.50 -17.54
CA GLY A 453 21.13 8.19 -17.87
C GLY A 453 20.29 6.99 -17.45
N TYR A 454 19.38 7.15 -16.49
CA TYR A 454 18.42 6.11 -16.06
C TYR A 454 16.99 6.40 -16.50
N LEU A 455 16.72 7.62 -17.01
CA LEU A 455 15.40 8.02 -17.47
C LEU A 455 15.02 7.28 -18.76
N ALA A 456 13.88 6.60 -18.75
CA ALA A 456 13.30 6.02 -19.94
C ALA A 456 13.03 7.11 -21.00
N PRO A 457 13.25 6.85 -22.30
CA PRO A 457 13.09 7.86 -23.34
C PRO A 457 11.68 8.46 -23.39
N GLU A 458 10.63 7.64 -23.27
CA GLU A 458 9.24 8.09 -23.20
C GLU A 458 8.98 9.04 -22.02
N TYR A 459 9.72 8.87 -20.93
CA TYR A 459 9.57 9.68 -19.74
C TYR A 459 10.33 10.99 -19.89
N ALA A 460 11.55 10.94 -20.43
CA ALA A 460 12.38 12.11 -20.70
C ALA A 460 11.78 13.01 -21.80
N GLU A 461 11.10 12.44 -22.79
CA GLU A 461 10.51 13.19 -23.92
C GLU A 461 9.11 13.73 -23.58
N ASN A 462 8.25 12.88 -23.01
CA ASN A 462 6.83 13.17 -22.90
C ASN A 462 6.32 13.26 -21.45
N GLY A 463 7.20 13.08 -20.45
CA GLY A 463 6.81 13.06 -19.04
C GLY A 463 5.96 11.84 -18.65
N MET A 464 5.94 10.80 -19.49
CA MET A 464 5.12 9.59 -19.31
C MET A 464 5.67 8.68 -18.22
N VAL A 465 4.95 8.55 -17.10
CA VAL A 465 5.33 7.69 -15.98
C VAL A 465 4.56 6.38 -16.00
N SER A 466 5.26 5.26 -15.90
CA SER A 466 4.66 3.92 -15.82
C SER A 466 5.60 2.94 -15.13
N VAL A 467 5.13 1.74 -14.80
CA VAL A 467 6.01 0.66 -14.30
C VAL A 467 7.18 0.38 -15.25
N ARG A 468 7.01 0.63 -16.56
CA ARG A 468 8.05 0.42 -17.58
C ARG A 468 9.21 1.40 -17.44
N THR A 469 9.01 2.57 -16.82
CA THR A 469 10.12 3.51 -16.58
C THR A 469 11.12 2.95 -15.58
N ASP A 470 10.65 2.24 -14.54
CA ASP A 470 11.52 1.54 -13.60
C ASP A 470 12.18 0.31 -14.25
N VAL A 471 11.46 -0.38 -15.14
CA VAL A 471 12.01 -1.52 -15.90
C VAL A 471 13.18 -1.07 -16.79
N TYR A 472 13.06 0.08 -17.45
CA TYR A 472 14.15 0.67 -18.22
C TYR A 472 15.38 0.94 -17.34
N ALA A 473 15.18 1.63 -16.21
CA ALA A 473 16.25 1.93 -15.26
C ALA A 473 16.91 0.65 -14.72
N TYR A 474 16.13 -0.40 -14.45
CA TYR A 474 16.64 -1.72 -14.09
C TYR A 474 17.51 -2.32 -15.19
N GLY A 475 17.12 -2.20 -16.46
CA GLY A 475 17.92 -2.63 -17.61
C GLY A 475 19.29 -1.95 -17.66
N ILE A 476 19.34 -0.64 -17.37
CA ILE A 476 20.61 0.09 -17.25
C ILE A 476 21.46 -0.47 -16.09
N VAL A 477 20.86 -0.70 -14.91
CA VAL A 477 21.55 -1.30 -13.76
C VAL A 477 22.09 -2.69 -14.08
N LEU A 478 21.37 -3.51 -14.86
CA LEU A 478 21.87 -4.80 -15.32
C LEU A 478 23.13 -4.66 -16.19
N LEU A 479 23.15 -3.71 -17.12
CA LEU A 479 24.34 -3.43 -17.93
C LEU A 479 25.52 -2.99 -17.06
N GLN A 480 25.28 -2.19 -16.03
CA GLN A 480 26.32 -1.78 -15.08
C GLN A 480 26.83 -2.94 -14.23
N LEU A 481 25.94 -3.86 -13.81
CA LEU A 481 26.34 -5.08 -13.12
C LEU A 481 27.20 -5.98 -14.01
N ILE A 482 26.89 -6.12 -15.30
CA ILE A 482 27.71 -6.92 -16.23
C ILE A 482 29.08 -6.27 -16.44
N SER A 483 29.10 -4.97 -16.74
CA SER A 483 30.28 -4.28 -17.29
C SER A 483 31.13 -3.51 -16.30
N GLY A 484 30.60 -3.19 -15.12
CA GLY A 484 31.29 -2.31 -14.17
C GLY A 484 31.41 -0.85 -14.63
N HIS A 485 30.83 -0.47 -15.78
CA HIS A 485 30.87 0.89 -16.30
C HIS A 485 29.80 1.80 -15.69
N LYS A 486 30.11 3.10 -15.60
CA LYS A 486 29.12 4.15 -15.31
C LYS A 486 28.20 4.37 -16.52
N VAL A 487 27.07 5.05 -16.33
CA VAL A 487 26.11 5.36 -17.42
C VAL A 487 26.72 6.18 -18.56
N VAL A 488 27.74 6.97 -18.22
CA VAL A 488 28.62 7.70 -19.14
C VAL A 488 30.04 7.39 -18.70
N PHE A 489 30.88 6.97 -19.63
CA PHE A 489 32.29 6.69 -19.40
C PHE A 489 33.13 7.12 -20.60
N ASP A 490 34.42 7.33 -20.34
CA ASP A 490 35.39 7.68 -21.37
C ASP A 490 35.85 6.39 -22.05
N VAL A 491 35.91 6.41 -23.39
CA VAL A 491 36.46 5.29 -24.16
C VAL A 491 37.96 5.49 -24.24
N ASP A 492 38.74 4.50 -23.80
CA ASP A 492 40.20 4.56 -23.84
C ASP A 492 40.71 4.95 -25.24
N GLY A 493 41.34 6.13 -25.33
CA GLY A 493 41.94 6.64 -26.57
C GLY A 493 41.09 7.62 -27.38
N GLU A 494 39.87 7.97 -26.96
CA GLU A 494 39.06 9.03 -27.59
C GLU A 494 38.57 10.08 -26.58
N GLU A 495 38.63 11.38 -26.90
CA GLU A 495 37.99 12.47 -26.12
C GLU A 495 36.45 12.47 -26.27
N LYS A 496 35.82 11.29 -26.32
CA LYS A 496 34.38 11.15 -26.50
C LYS A 496 33.80 10.32 -25.37
N THR A 497 32.85 10.93 -24.68
CA THR A 497 32.01 10.24 -23.70
C THR A 497 31.00 9.36 -24.43
N GLN A 498 30.92 8.08 -24.07
CA GLN A 498 29.97 7.15 -24.66
C GLN A 498 28.87 6.79 -23.65
N SER A 499 27.62 6.74 -24.12
CA SER A 499 26.50 6.23 -23.31
C SER A 499 26.60 4.71 -23.20
N LEU A 500 26.46 4.18 -21.99
CA LEU A 500 26.48 2.73 -21.72
C LEU A 500 25.53 1.94 -22.61
N ARG A 501 24.32 2.47 -22.83
CA ARG A 501 23.33 1.84 -23.71
C ARG A 501 23.82 1.77 -25.15
N GLN A 502 24.36 2.87 -25.68
CA GLN A 502 24.84 2.96 -27.06
C GLN A 502 26.05 2.05 -27.30
N TRP A 503 26.88 1.86 -26.29
CA TRP A 503 28.01 0.94 -26.31
C TRP A 503 27.57 -0.54 -26.24
N ALA A 504 26.71 -0.90 -25.28
CA ALA A 504 26.35 -2.29 -25.03
C ALA A 504 25.43 -2.88 -26.11
N GLN A 505 24.53 -2.09 -26.68
CA GLN A 505 23.52 -2.55 -27.63
C GLN A 505 24.11 -3.29 -28.87
N PRO A 506 25.09 -2.75 -29.61
CA PRO A 506 25.68 -3.48 -30.75
C PRO A 506 26.40 -4.76 -30.33
N ILE A 507 27.01 -4.80 -29.14
CA ILE A 507 27.71 -5.98 -28.62
C ILE A 507 26.70 -7.10 -28.31
N ILE A 508 25.59 -6.76 -27.66
CA ILE A 508 24.50 -7.71 -27.36
C ILE A 508 23.89 -8.25 -28.65
N TYR A 509 23.63 -7.39 -29.65
CA TYR A 509 23.08 -7.85 -30.94
C TYR A 509 24.01 -8.79 -31.71
N LYS A 510 25.33 -8.57 -31.61
CA LYS A 510 26.34 -9.47 -32.21
C LYS A 510 26.61 -10.73 -31.37
N LEU A 511 25.98 -10.85 -30.19
CA LEU A 511 26.23 -11.90 -29.20
C LEU A 511 27.70 -11.99 -28.74
N ALA A 512 28.45 -10.89 -28.86
CA ALA A 512 29.84 -10.78 -28.39
C ALA A 512 29.90 -10.48 -26.88
N LEU A 513 29.14 -11.25 -26.07
CA LEU A 513 28.86 -10.91 -24.67
C LEU A 513 30.09 -10.88 -23.76
N HIS A 514 31.16 -11.56 -24.14
CA HIS A 514 32.45 -11.51 -23.44
C HIS A 514 33.05 -10.09 -23.43
N GLU A 515 32.76 -9.27 -24.46
CA GLU A 515 33.21 -7.87 -24.51
C GLU A 515 32.44 -6.96 -23.54
N LEU A 516 31.29 -7.41 -23.01
CA LEU A 516 30.53 -6.65 -22.01
C LEU A 516 31.08 -6.81 -20.61
N ILE A 517 31.86 -7.86 -20.35
CA ILE A 517 32.26 -8.25 -19.01
C ILE A 517 33.23 -7.23 -18.41
N ASP A 518 32.98 -6.89 -17.14
CA ASP A 518 33.89 -6.10 -16.34
C ASP A 518 35.29 -6.74 -16.31
N PRO A 519 36.34 -6.06 -16.82
CA PRO A 519 37.69 -6.64 -16.87
C PRO A 519 38.22 -7.06 -15.50
N ARG A 520 37.71 -6.46 -14.41
CA ARG A 520 38.17 -6.75 -13.03
C ARG A 520 37.74 -8.13 -12.53
N ILE A 521 36.72 -8.75 -13.12
CA ILE A 521 36.29 -10.12 -12.74
C ILE A 521 36.90 -11.20 -13.65
N GLY A 522 37.59 -10.80 -14.72
CA GLY A 522 38.23 -11.70 -15.67
C GLY A 522 37.26 -12.74 -16.25
N ASP A 523 37.73 -13.98 -16.39
CA ASP A 523 36.95 -15.10 -16.95
C ASP A 523 36.06 -15.81 -15.90
N SER A 524 35.91 -15.25 -14.70
CA SER A 524 35.16 -15.87 -13.59
C SER A 524 33.66 -15.55 -13.67
N TYR A 525 32.99 -15.98 -14.74
CA TYR A 525 31.55 -15.81 -14.93
C TYR A 525 30.88 -17.03 -15.58
N ASP A 526 29.59 -17.23 -15.30
CA ASP A 526 28.80 -18.24 -15.98
C ASP A 526 28.24 -17.67 -17.30
N THR A 527 28.56 -18.31 -18.42
CA THR A 527 28.16 -17.86 -19.76
C THR A 527 26.65 -17.88 -19.97
N ASN A 528 25.93 -18.82 -19.36
CA ASN A 528 24.47 -18.91 -19.47
C ASN A 528 23.79 -17.82 -18.65
N GLU A 529 24.30 -17.55 -17.44
CA GLU A 529 23.83 -16.43 -16.61
C GLU A 529 24.08 -15.09 -17.30
N LEU A 530 25.26 -14.91 -17.90
CA LEU A 530 25.60 -13.72 -18.68
C LEU A 530 24.64 -13.53 -19.84
N TYR A 531 24.41 -14.58 -20.64
CA TYR A 531 23.47 -14.53 -21.75
C TYR A 531 22.06 -14.14 -21.29
N ARG A 532 21.56 -14.74 -20.21
CA ARG A 532 20.23 -14.42 -19.67
C ARG A 532 20.16 -12.98 -19.17
N MET A 533 21.17 -12.52 -18.42
CA MET A 533 21.21 -11.18 -17.87
C MET A 533 21.30 -10.12 -18.98
N ALA A 534 22.13 -10.33 -19.99
CA ALA A 534 22.25 -9.46 -21.16
C ALA A 534 20.96 -9.42 -21.99
N LYS A 535 20.30 -10.58 -22.19
CA LYS A 535 19.02 -10.66 -22.90
C LYS A 535 17.93 -9.87 -22.17
N VAL A 536 17.81 -10.05 -20.85
CA VAL A 536 16.85 -9.28 -20.04
C VAL A 536 17.18 -7.79 -20.09
N ALA A 537 18.45 -7.41 -19.93
CA ALA A 537 18.87 -6.01 -20.01
C ALA A 537 18.47 -5.39 -21.35
N SER A 538 18.71 -6.09 -22.47
CA SER A 538 18.33 -5.64 -23.81
C SER A 538 16.81 -5.47 -23.97
N SER A 539 16.01 -6.38 -23.42
CA SER A 539 14.54 -6.26 -23.45
C SER A 539 14.02 -5.12 -22.58
N CYS A 540 14.70 -4.81 -21.47
CA CYS A 540 14.33 -3.72 -20.58
C CYS A 540 14.61 -2.33 -21.19
N VAL A 541 15.67 -2.18 -21.99
CA VAL A 541 16.10 -0.87 -22.55
C VAL A 541 15.48 -0.52 -23.91
N VAL A 542 14.44 -1.25 -24.34
CA VAL A 542 13.71 -1.00 -25.59
C VAL A 542 12.81 0.23 -25.44
N ARG A 543 12.77 1.09 -26.46
CA ARG A 543 11.86 2.24 -26.51
C ARG A 543 10.41 1.80 -26.69
N LEU A 544 9.49 2.39 -25.92
CA LEU A 544 8.05 2.13 -26.06
C LEU A 544 7.43 2.53 -27.41
N LEU A 545 8.02 3.49 -28.13
CA LEU A 545 7.52 3.99 -29.41
C LEU A 545 8.02 3.20 -30.62
N GLU A 546 9.05 2.37 -30.43
CA GLU A 546 9.44 1.36 -31.41
C GLU A 546 8.62 0.13 -31.07
N GLY A 547 7.48 -0.04 -31.76
CA GLY A 547 6.48 -1.07 -31.47
C GLY A 547 7.08 -2.46 -31.31
N GLU A 548 6.27 -3.38 -30.78
CA GLU A 548 6.51 -4.82 -30.71
C GLU A 548 6.75 -5.42 -32.12
N ASN A 549 7.86 -5.05 -32.78
CA ASN A 549 8.24 -5.50 -34.09
C ASN A 549 9.17 -6.69 -33.89
N GLU A 550 8.59 -7.90 -33.98
CA GLU A 550 9.09 -9.14 -34.61
C GLU A 550 10.59 -9.53 -34.58
N HIS A 551 11.46 -8.87 -33.81
CA HIS A 551 12.90 -9.15 -33.78
C HIS A 551 13.31 -10.11 -32.65
N PHE A 552 12.44 -10.37 -31.69
CA PHE A 552 12.77 -11.18 -30.51
C PHE A 552 12.69 -12.70 -30.73
N HIS A 553 12.04 -13.16 -31.81
CA HIS A 553 11.93 -14.58 -32.12
C HIS A 553 13.22 -15.24 -32.63
N ARG A 554 14.27 -14.47 -32.98
CA ARG A 554 15.55 -15.05 -33.47
C ARG A 554 16.62 -15.29 -32.40
N PHE A 555 16.43 -14.84 -31.16
CA PHE A 555 17.46 -14.99 -30.11
C PHE A 555 17.55 -16.40 -29.52
N GLY A 556 16.53 -17.24 -29.66
CA GLY A 556 16.53 -18.62 -29.18
C GLY A 556 17.33 -19.58 -30.05
N ASP A 557 17.46 -19.27 -31.35
CA ASP A 557 17.97 -20.23 -32.35
C ASP A 557 19.46 -20.07 -32.68
N GLN A 558 20.13 -19.04 -32.15
CA GLN A 558 21.52 -18.71 -32.49
C GLN A 558 22.54 -18.99 -31.39
N PHE A 559 22.12 -19.45 -30.21
CA PHE A 559 23.03 -19.79 -29.12
C PHE A 559 23.08 -21.32 -28.92
N ILE A 560 23.84 -22.00 -29.79
CA ILE A 560 24.33 -23.34 -29.50
C ILE A 560 25.68 -23.14 -28.78
N PRO A 561 25.80 -23.46 -27.48
CA PRO A 561 27.08 -23.36 -26.80
C PRO A 561 28.08 -24.30 -27.51
N PRO A 562 29.25 -23.81 -27.95
CA PRO A 562 30.32 -24.71 -28.33
C PRO A 562 30.82 -25.39 -27.04
N TYR A 563 31.04 -26.70 -27.12
CA TYR A 563 31.59 -27.59 -26.10
C TYR A 563 30.59 -28.32 -25.16
N THR A 564 30.03 -29.40 -25.70
CA THR A 564 30.10 -30.71 -25.02
C THR A 564 30.87 -31.67 -25.92
N LYS A 565 32.15 -31.86 -25.62
CA LYS A 565 32.90 -33.11 -25.84
C LYS A 565 34.02 -33.20 -24.82
#